data_AF-A0AAN2FLZ8-F1
#
_entry.id   AF-A0AAN2FLZ8-F1
#
_cell.length_a   1.000
_cell.length_b   1.000
_cell.length_c   1.000
_cell.angle_alpha   90.00
_cell.angle_beta   90.00
_cell.angle_gamma   90.00
#
_symmetry.space_group_name_H-M   'P 1'
#
loop_
_entity.id
_entity.type
_entity.pdbx_description
1 polymer ?
#
loop_
_entity_poly.entity_id
_entity_poly.type
_entity_poly.pdbx_seq_one_letter_code
_entity_poly.pdbx_strand_id
1 'polypeptide(L)'
;MEKYVAMHRTLAARFESIMPMLTQVMSAEYHDPDVFVNNYGLLFALQQEGARSLKDDEFDAWLRINDPDLRMNIVATGIGIRIFENLLNNYARK
;
A
#
# COMPACT_ATOMS: atom_id res chain seq x y z
N MET A 1 -9.87 12.41 -19.71
CA MET A 1 -9.85 13.11 -18.40
C MET A 1 -10.75 12.39 -17.38
N GLU A 2 -12.01 12.06 -17.71
CA GLU A 2 -12.90 11.28 -16.81
C GLU A 2 -12.35 9.90 -16.39
N LYS A 3 -11.66 9.19 -17.31
CA LYS A 3 -10.94 7.93 -17.00
C LYS A 3 -10.01 8.09 -15.77
N TYR A 4 -9.18 9.14 -15.76
CA TYR A 4 -8.19 9.36 -14.70
C TYR A 4 -8.82 9.80 -13.39
N VAL A 5 -9.94 10.52 -13.44
CA VAL A 5 -10.73 10.83 -12.24
C VAL A 5 -11.32 9.56 -11.61
N ALA A 6 -11.86 8.64 -12.42
CA ALA A 6 -12.39 7.37 -11.90
C ALA A 6 -11.29 6.46 -11.33
N MET A 7 -10.14 6.39 -12.01
CA MET A 7 -8.95 5.67 -11.51
C MET A 7 -8.45 6.27 -10.21
N HIS A 8 -8.36 7.60 -10.11
CA HIS A 8 -7.99 8.32 -8.90
C HIS A 8 -8.91 7.98 -7.73
N ARG A 9 -10.23 8.11 -7.90
CA ARG A 9 -11.20 7.78 -6.84
C ARG A 9 -11.05 6.35 -6.33
N THR A 10 -10.88 5.40 -7.26
CA THR A 10 -10.68 3.99 -6.92
C THR A 10 -9.39 3.79 -6.13
N LEU A 11 -8.30 4.44 -6.54
CA LEU A 11 -7.01 4.35 -5.90
C LEU A 11 -7.00 5.03 -4.51
N ALA A 12 -7.61 6.19 -4.38
CA ALA A 12 -7.75 6.93 -3.13
C ALA A 12 -8.55 6.13 -2.09
N ALA A 13 -9.74 5.62 -2.46
CA ALA A 13 -10.57 4.81 -1.57
C ALA A 13 -9.86 3.54 -1.10
N ARG A 14 -9.08 2.91 -2.00
CA ARG A 14 -8.23 1.77 -1.62
C ARG A 14 -7.17 2.19 -0.62
N PHE A 15 -6.46 3.29 -0.87
CA PHE A 15 -5.40 3.75 0.02
C PHE A 15 -5.95 4.10 1.41
N GLU A 16 -7.12 4.74 1.48
CA GLU A 16 -7.83 4.98 2.75
C GLU A 16 -8.14 3.68 3.50
N SER A 17 -8.53 2.61 2.80
CA SER A 17 -8.81 1.30 3.43
C SER A 17 -7.56 0.61 4.02
N ILE A 18 -6.37 0.96 3.54
CA ILE A 18 -5.08 0.40 3.99
C ILE A 18 -4.62 1.11 5.28
N MET A 19 -4.97 2.38 5.47
CA MET A 19 -4.47 3.20 6.59
C MET A 19 -4.72 2.58 7.97
N PRO A 20 -5.93 2.06 8.31
CA PRO A 20 -6.16 1.40 9.60
C PRO A 20 -5.26 0.17 9.81
N MET A 21 -5.04 -0.63 8.77
CA MET A 21 -4.18 -1.81 8.83
C MET A 21 -2.71 -1.41 9.02
N LEU A 22 -2.27 -0.34 8.35
CA LEU A 22 -0.94 0.26 8.55
C LEU A 22 -0.76 0.76 9.98
N THR A 23 -1.75 1.49 10.52
CA THR A 23 -1.72 1.96 11.91
C THR A 23 -1.61 0.79 12.88
N GLN A 24 -2.39 -0.27 12.68
CA GLN A 24 -2.30 -1.48 13.48
C GLN A 24 -0.94 -2.15 13.34
N VAL A 25 -0.40 -2.29 12.12
CA VAL A 25 0.94 -2.87 11.86
C VAL A 25 2.05 -2.06 12.53
N MET A 26 1.92 -0.74 12.57
CA MET A 26 2.92 0.15 13.16
C MET A 26 2.79 0.34 14.67
N SER A 27 1.64 0.04 15.28
CA SER A 27 1.41 0.26 16.72
C SER A 27 2.12 -0.75 17.62
N ALA A 28 2.93 -1.67 17.07
CA ALA A 28 3.80 -2.62 17.77
C ALA A 28 3.11 -3.60 18.75
N GLU A 29 1.79 -3.53 18.94
CA GLU A 29 1.01 -4.43 19.79
C GLU A 29 0.60 -5.72 19.06
N TYR A 30 1.56 -6.40 18.42
CA TYR A 30 1.33 -7.76 17.93
C TYR A 30 1.71 -8.75 19.03
N HIS A 31 0.72 -9.14 19.82
CA HIS A 31 0.86 -10.28 20.73
C HIS A 31 0.76 -11.63 20.03
N ASP A 32 0.33 -11.63 18.76
CA ASP A 32 0.14 -12.82 17.94
C ASP A 32 0.89 -12.69 16.59
N PRO A 33 1.92 -13.54 16.35
CA PRO A 33 2.64 -13.59 15.09
C PRO A 33 1.76 -13.91 13.86
N ASP A 34 0.71 -14.72 14.00
CA ASP A 34 -0.16 -15.09 12.88
C ASP A 34 -1.03 -13.91 12.44
N VAL A 35 -1.48 -13.10 13.40
CA VAL A 35 -2.20 -11.84 13.12
C VAL A 35 -1.27 -10.85 12.41
N PHE A 36 -0.01 -10.76 12.82
CA PHE A 36 0.99 -9.93 12.15
C PHE A 36 1.21 -10.38 10.70
N VAL A 37 1.44 -11.69 10.47
CA VAL A 37 1.65 -12.26 9.13
C VAL A 37 0.44 -12.03 8.23
N ASN A 38 -0.78 -12.26 8.74
CA ASN A 38 -2.02 -12.06 7.97
C ASN A 38 -2.26 -10.60 7.60
N ASN A 39 -2.18 -9.69 8.58
CA ASN A 39 -2.37 -8.26 8.33
C ASN A 39 -1.35 -7.72 7.35
N TYR A 40 -0.10 -8.17 7.48
CA TYR A 40 0.94 -7.76 6.57
C TYR A 40 0.78 -8.35 5.16
N GLY A 41 0.39 -9.61 5.04
CA GLY A 41 0.08 -10.22 3.75
C GLY A 41 -1.04 -9.47 3.01
N LEU A 42 -2.06 -9.01 3.75
CA LEU A 42 -3.13 -8.17 3.21
C LEU A 42 -2.64 -6.79 2.78
N LEU A 43 -1.80 -6.12 3.60
CA LEU A 43 -1.15 -4.87 3.22
C LEU A 43 -0.34 -5.01 1.93
N PHE A 44 0.43 -6.10 1.80
CA PHE A 44 1.24 -6.37 0.61
C PHE A 44 0.37 -6.57 -0.65
N ALA A 45 -0.72 -7.33 -0.56
CA ALA A 45 -1.65 -7.53 -1.67
C ALA A 45 -2.29 -6.20 -2.12
N LEU A 46 -2.79 -5.41 -1.16
CA LEU A 46 -3.43 -4.11 -1.44
C LEU A 46 -2.44 -3.11 -2.05
N GLN A 47 -1.19 -3.12 -1.58
CA GLN A 47 -0.13 -2.30 -2.16
C GLN A 47 0.18 -2.70 -3.60
N GLN A 48 0.30 -4.00 -3.89
CA GLN A 48 0.57 -4.47 -5.25
C GLN A 48 -0.54 -4.07 -6.22
N GLU A 49 -1.80 -4.08 -5.79
CA GLU A 49 -2.91 -3.59 -6.59
C GLU A 49 -2.86 -2.08 -6.82
N GLY A 50 -2.50 -1.30 -5.80
CA GLY A 50 -2.26 0.15 -5.94
C GLY A 50 -1.12 0.44 -6.92
N ALA A 51 0.00 -0.28 -6.79
CA ALA A 51 1.16 -0.15 -7.66
C ALA A 51 0.89 -0.55 -9.12
N ARG A 52 0.00 -1.52 -9.37
CA ARG A 52 -0.45 -1.85 -10.74
C ARG A 52 -1.13 -0.66 -11.41
N SER A 53 -1.86 0.15 -10.65
CA SER A 53 -2.51 1.35 -11.18
C SER A 53 -1.48 2.40 -11.64
N LEU A 54 -0.31 2.44 -10.99
CA LEU A 54 0.81 3.32 -11.34
C LEU A 54 1.68 2.80 -12.51
N LYS A 55 1.38 1.63 -13.09
CA LYS A 55 2.07 1.15 -14.31
C LYS A 55 1.58 1.85 -15.59
N ASP A 56 0.46 2.56 -15.53
CA ASP A 56 0.00 3.43 -16.60
C ASP A 56 0.76 4.77 -16.46
N ASP A 57 1.76 4.98 -17.31
CA ASP A 57 2.65 6.16 -17.26
C ASP A 57 1.90 7.48 -17.41
N GLU A 58 0.82 7.49 -18.20
CA GLU A 58 -0.03 8.68 -18.37
C GLU A 58 -0.82 8.98 -17.10
N PHE A 59 -1.34 7.94 -16.44
CA PHE A 59 -2.01 8.10 -15.17
C PHE A 59 -1.05 8.51 -14.04
N ASP A 60 0.17 7.96 -13.97
CA ASP A 60 1.19 8.39 -12.99
C ASP A 60 1.60 9.85 -13.23
N ALA A 61 1.75 10.28 -14.49
CA ALA A 61 2.00 11.68 -14.83
C ALA A 61 0.83 12.60 -14.44
N TRP A 62 -0.40 12.15 -14.70
CA TRP A 62 -1.60 12.87 -14.27
C TRP A 62 -1.66 12.98 -12.74
N LEU A 63 -1.39 11.90 -12.01
CA LEU A 63 -1.44 11.85 -10.56
C LEU A 63 -0.37 12.75 -9.92
N ARG A 64 0.84 12.81 -10.48
CA ARG A 64 1.89 13.75 -10.04
C ARG A 64 1.45 15.21 -10.02
N ILE A 65 0.56 15.60 -10.94
CA ILE A 65 0.11 16.99 -11.08
C ILE A 65 -1.13 17.25 -10.21
N ASN A 66 -2.06 16.29 -10.17
CA ASN A 66 -3.39 16.51 -9.58
C ASN A 66 -3.49 16.06 -8.11
N ASP A 67 -2.67 15.08 -7.70
CA ASP A 67 -2.64 14.57 -6.33
C ASP A 67 -1.25 13.98 -6.00
N PRO A 68 -0.22 14.84 -5.87
CA PRO A 68 1.15 14.41 -5.59
C PRO A 68 1.28 13.70 -4.24
N ASP A 69 0.43 14.05 -3.27
CA ASP A 69 0.45 13.46 -1.92
C ASP A 69 0.01 12.01 -1.96
N LEU A 70 -1.11 11.70 -2.62
CA LEU A 70 -1.56 10.31 -2.80
C LEU A 70 -0.48 9.48 -3.51
N ARG A 71 0.15 10.02 -4.56
CA ARG A 71 1.24 9.33 -5.25
C ARG A 71 2.40 9.03 -4.30
N MET A 72 2.87 10.04 -3.56
CA MET A 72 3.99 9.88 -2.65
C MET A 72 3.67 8.87 -1.54
N ASN A 73 2.46 8.91 -1.00
CA ASN A 73 1.99 7.99 0.01
C ASN A 73 1.97 6.54 -0.49
N ILE A 74 1.54 6.29 -1.73
CA ILE A 74 1.57 4.94 -2.33
C ILE A 74 3.01 4.44 -2.48
N VAL A 75 3.92 5.29 -2.95
CA VAL A 75 5.34 4.93 -3.12
C VAL A 75 6.01 4.65 -1.78
N ALA A 76 5.87 5.57 -0.81
CA ALA A 76 6.48 5.46 0.51
C ALA A 76 5.96 4.22 1.27
N THR A 77 4.65 3.99 1.22
CA THR A 77 4.03 2.80 1.79
C THR A 77 4.54 1.52 1.12
N GLY A 78 4.71 1.53 -0.20
CA GLY A 78 5.30 0.41 -0.94
C GLY A 78 6.74 0.08 -0.53
N ILE A 79 7.54 1.09 -0.22
CA ILE A 79 8.90 0.90 0.29
C ILE A 79 8.85 0.28 1.69
N GLY A 80 8.03 0.82 2.60
CA GLY A 80 7.85 0.27 3.95
C GLY A 80 7.40 -1.20 3.90
N ILE A 81 6.42 -1.51 3.05
CA ILE A 81 5.89 -2.86 2.83
C ILE A 81 6.89 -3.81 2.15
N ARG A 82 7.98 -3.35 1.55
CA ARG A 82 9.04 -4.26 1.07
C ARG A 82 10.11 -4.52 2.12
N ILE A 83 10.39 -3.53 2.97
CA ILE A 83 11.36 -3.67 4.06
C ILE A 83 10.90 -4.74 5.04
N PHE A 84 9.62 -4.72 5.43
CA PHE A 84 9.08 -5.69 6.37
C PHE A 84 8.77 -7.06 5.73
N GLU A 85 8.63 -7.17 4.40
CA GLU A 85 8.47 -8.45 3.69
C GLU A 85 9.71 -9.34 3.89
N ASN A 86 10.91 -8.74 3.82
CA ASN A 86 12.15 -9.46 4.09
C ASN A 86 12.26 -9.91 5.55
N LEU A 87 11.76 -9.11 6.49
CA LEU A 87 11.69 -9.48 7.90
C LEU A 87 10.71 -10.63 8.14
N LEU A 88 9.53 -10.58 7.53
CA LEU A 88 8.51 -11.62 7.62
C LEU A 88 8.95 -12.95 7.00
N ASN A 89 9.54 -12.92 5.81
CA ASN A 89 10.09 -14.11 5.16
C ASN A 89 11.18 -14.78 6.02
N ASN A 90 11.93 -14.00 6.80
CA ASN A 90 12.90 -14.54 7.75
C ASN A 90 12.27 -15.06 9.04
N TYR A 91 11.13 -14.49 9.46
CA TYR A 91 10.42 -14.90 10.67
C TYR A 91 9.61 -16.19 10.45
N ALA A 92 8.89 -16.31 9.32
CA ALA A 92 8.04 -17.45 8.98
C ALA A 92 8.81 -18.72 8.55
N ARG A 93 10.12 -18.62 8.33
CA ARG A 93 11.01 -19.76 7.97
C ARG A 93 11.67 -20.42 9.17
N LYS A 94 11.50 -19.88 10.38
CA LYS A 94 11.96 -20.48 11.63
C LYS A 94 10.84 -21.27 12.27
#